data_AF-A0A498Q5K4-F1
#
_entry.id   AF-A0A498Q5K4-F1
#
_cell.length_a   1.000
_cell.length_b   1.000
_cell.length_c   1.000
_cell.angle_alpha   90.00
_cell.angle_beta   90.00
_cell.angle_gamma   90.00
#
_symmetry.space_group_name_H-M   'P 1'
#
loop_
_entity.id
_entity.type
_entity.pdbx_description
1 polymer ?
#
loop_
_entity_poly.entity_id
_entity_poly.type
_entity_poly.pdbx_seq_one_letter_code
_entity_poly.pdbx_strand_id
1 'polypeptide(L)'
;MLEGLIPSIGTVGDALDNALCETTIGLYKTECVRPDSPFRVGPIRTLADLENMTSAWVSWYNKRRLMHRLGRIPPAEAEAEYYARLQAGEHTGHT
;
A
#
# COMPACT_ATOMS: atom_id res chain seq x y z
N MET A 1 -4.04 -18.45 13.59
CA MET A 1 -2.69 -18.61 12.99
C MET A 1 -2.09 -17.21 12.87
N LEU A 2 -1.36 -16.79 13.91
CA LEU A 2 -0.74 -15.45 14.06
C LEU A 2 0.71 -15.59 14.57
N GLU A 3 1.27 -16.80 14.54
CA GLU A 3 2.64 -17.05 14.98
C GLU A 3 3.60 -16.45 13.96
N GLY A 4 4.38 -15.45 14.38
CA GLY A 4 5.42 -14.79 13.58
C GLY A 4 5.17 -13.31 13.23
N LEU A 5 3.97 -12.77 13.49
CA LEU A 5 3.71 -11.34 13.33
C LEU A 5 4.17 -10.59 14.58
N ILE A 6 5.35 -9.98 14.51
CA ILE A 6 5.83 -9.06 15.55
C ILE A 6 5.02 -7.76 15.37
N PRO A 7 4.21 -7.35 16.36
CA PRO A 7 3.52 -6.08 16.26
C PRO A 7 4.57 -4.96 16.24
N SER A 8 4.46 -4.08 15.24
CA SER A 8 5.26 -2.87 15.15
C SER A 8 4.72 -1.86 16.18
N ILE A 9 5.07 -2.09 17.44
CA ILE A 9 4.83 -1.17 18.54
C ILE A 9 6.11 -0.35 18.62
N GLY A 10 6.12 0.77 17.90
CA GLY A 10 7.27 1.67 17.89
C GLY A 10 7.82 1.97 19.28
N THR A 11 9.13 2.14 19.40
CA THR A 11 9.73 2.76 20.58
C THR A 11 9.24 4.22 20.70
N VAL A 12 9.36 4.85 21.87
CA VAL A 12 8.90 6.25 22.03
C VAL A 12 9.64 7.16 21.03
N GLY A 13 8.96 7.55 19.95
CA GLY A 13 9.47 8.50 18.95
C GLY A 13 9.74 7.96 17.53
N ASP A 14 9.52 6.68 17.23
CA ASP A 14 9.81 6.07 15.90
C ASP A 14 8.55 5.71 15.07
N ALA A 15 7.47 6.49 15.20
CA ALA A 15 6.15 6.26 14.62
C ALA A 15 6.05 6.38 13.07
N LEU A 16 7.10 6.05 12.34
CA LEU A 16 7.17 6.17 10.87
C LEU A 16 6.20 5.24 10.16
N ASP A 17 6.00 4.03 10.69
CA ASP A 17 5.03 3.05 10.18
C ASP A 17 3.58 3.54 10.36
N ASN A 18 3.27 4.10 11.54
CA ASN A 18 1.98 4.71 11.84
C ASN A 18 1.74 5.94 10.96
N ALA A 19 2.72 6.83 10.83
CA ALA A 19 2.62 8.00 9.96
C ALA A 19 2.40 7.60 8.49
N LEU A 20 3.06 6.54 8.02
CA LEU A 20 2.86 6.01 6.68
C LEU A 20 1.44 5.41 6.51
N CYS A 21 0.98 4.65 7.50
CA CYS A 21 -0.38 4.09 7.52
C CYS A 21 -1.45 5.20 7.52
N GLU A 22 -1.28 6.21 8.37
CA GLU A 22 -2.17 7.38 8.47
C GLU A 22 -2.19 8.20 7.16
N THR A 23 -1.04 8.37 6.53
CA THR A 23 -0.96 9.01 5.22
C THR A 23 -1.70 8.20 4.16
N THR A 24 -1.51 6.88 4.17
CA THR A 24 -2.14 5.97 3.20
C THR A 24 -3.66 5.93 3.38
N ILE A 25 -4.17 5.91 4.62
CA ILE A 25 -5.62 5.95 4.86
C ILE A 25 -6.23 7.31 4.52
N GLY A 26 -5.52 8.41 4.76
CA GLY A 26 -5.95 9.75 4.34
C GLY A 26 -6.07 9.86 2.83
N LEU A 27 -5.10 9.28 2.12
CA LEU A 27 -5.11 9.18 0.68
C LEU A 27 -6.26 8.30 0.16
N TYR A 28 -6.45 7.11 0.74
CA TYR A 28 -7.56 6.22 0.41
C TYR A 28 -8.91 6.93 0.55
N LYS A 29 -9.14 7.64 1.66
CA LYS A 29 -10.37 8.41 1.87
C LYS A 29 -10.56 9.48 0.80
N THR A 30 -9.47 10.09 0.33
CA THR A 30 -9.47 11.16 -0.68
C THR A 30 -9.70 10.61 -2.09
N GLU A 31 -8.97 9.57 -2.48
CA GLU A 31 -8.99 9.06 -3.86
C GLU A 31 -10.10 8.03 -4.09
N CYS A 32 -10.43 7.19 -3.10
CA CYS A 32 -11.42 6.11 -3.23
C CYS A 32 -12.81 6.52 -2.74
N VAL A 33 -12.90 7.15 -1.55
CA VAL A 33 -14.18 7.31 -0.83
C VAL A 33 -14.86 8.65 -1.10
N ARG A 34 -14.14 9.71 -1.47
CA ARG A 34 -14.77 11.03 -1.72
C ARG A 34 -15.88 10.95 -2.77
N PRO A 35 -16.91 11.81 -2.71
CA PRO A 35 -18.06 11.75 -3.64
C PRO A 35 -17.70 11.84 -5.13
N ASP A 36 -16.62 12.54 -5.47
CA ASP A 36 -16.09 12.75 -6.82
C ASP A 36 -15.07 11.69 -7.26
N SER A 37 -14.86 10.65 -6.44
CA SER A 37 -13.92 9.56 -6.74
C SER A 37 -14.30 8.82 -8.03
N PRO A 38 -13.32 8.54 -8.91
CA PRO A 38 -13.54 7.74 -10.11
C PRO A 38 -13.83 6.25 -9.79
N PHE A 39 -13.59 5.82 -8.55
CA PHE A 39 -13.88 4.46 -8.09
C PHE A 39 -15.32 4.33 -7.58
N ARG A 40 -16.06 5.44 -7.42
CA ARG A 40 -17.47 5.42 -7.02
C ARG A 40 -18.37 5.37 -8.25
N VAL A 41 -19.25 4.36 -8.26
CA VAL A 41 -20.32 4.20 -9.25
C VAL A 41 -21.66 4.77 -8.74
N GLY A 42 -21.67 5.33 -7.52
CA GLY A 42 -22.85 5.93 -6.88
C GLY A 42 -22.67 6.11 -5.36
N PRO A 43 -23.78 6.38 -4.64
CA PRO A 43 -23.78 6.39 -3.18
C PRO A 43 -23.32 5.05 -2.61
N ILE A 44 -22.55 5.07 -1.52
CA ILE A 44 -22.18 3.86 -0.78
C ILE A 44 -23.37 3.52 0.11
N ARG A 45 -24.05 2.39 -0.14
CA ARG A 45 -25.22 1.97 0.65
C ARG A 45 -24.98 0.66 1.38
N THR A 46 -24.07 -0.16 0.88
CA THR A 46 -23.78 -1.49 1.39
C THR A 46 -22.27 -1.69 1.58
N LEU A 47 -21.90 -2.72 2.35
CA LEU A 47 -20.50 -3.15 2.46
C LEU A 47 -19.94 -3.57 1.11
N ALA A 48 -20.73 -4.25 0.28
CA ALA A 48 -20.30 -4.67 -1.05
C ALA A 48 -19.93 -3.49 -1.96
N ASP A 49 -20.64 -2.36 -1.87
CA ASP A 49 -20.28 -1.14 -2.60
C ASP A 49 -18.88 -0.65 -2.22
N LEU A 50 -18.59 -0.66 -0.91
CA LEU A 50 -17.29 -0.26 -0.36
C LEU A 50 -16.19 -1.25 -0.75
N GLU A 51 -16.43 -2.56 -0.63
CA GLU A 51 -15.47 -3.60 -0.98
C GLU A 51 -15.09 -3.57 -2.46
N ASN A 52 -16.07 -3.35 -3.35
CA ASN A 52 -15.84 -3.24 -4.78
C ASN A 52 -14.95 -2.03 -5.13
N MET A 53 -15.27 -0.84 -4.62
CA MET A 53 -14.43 0.34 -4.87
C MET A 53 -13.06 0.22 -4.24
N THR A 54 -12.96 -0.37 -3.05
CA THR A 54 -11.68 -0.62 -2.37
C THR A 54 -10.81 -1.55 -3.21
N SER A 55 -11.39 -2.64 -3.71
CA SER A 55 -10.67 -3.61 -4.54
C SER A 55 -10.16 -2.98 -5.84
N ALA A 56 -10.98 -2.14 -6.48
CA ALA A 56 -10.59 -1.39 -7.67
C ALA A 56 -9.46 -0.39 -7.37
N TRP A 57 -9.57 0.35 -6.26
CA TRP A 57 -8.55 1.31 -5.83
C TRP A 57 -7.24 0.61 -5.48
N VAL A 58 -7.27 -0.49 -4.71
CA VAL A 58 -6.07 -1.27 -4.33
C VAL A 58 -5.37 -1.85 -5.57
N SER A 59 -6.14 -2.37 -6.52
CA SER A 59 -5.59 -2.88 -7.78
C SER A 59 -4.88 -1.78 -8.57
N TRP A 60 -5.52 -0.62 -8.72
CA TRP A 60 -4.91 0.54 -9.38
C TRP A 60 -3.69 1.06 -8.63
N TYR A 61 -3.80 1.21 -7.31
CA TYR A 61 -2.73 1.73 -6.45
C TYR A 61 -1.46 0.90 -6.59
N ASN A 62 -1.57 -0.42 -6.56
CA ASN A 62 -0.40 -1.29 -6.60
C ASN A 62 0.16 -1.49 -8.01
N LYS A 63 -0.70 -1.56 -9.03
CA LYS A 63 -0.30 -2.03 -10.37
C LYS A 63 -0.24 -0.93 -11.43
N ARG A 64 -0.77 0.26 -11.16
CA ARG A 64 -0.89 1.33 -12.16
C ARG A 64 -0.51 2.71 -11.65
N ARG A 65 -0.52 2.95 -10.34
CA ARG A 65 -0.20 4.26 -9.77
C ARG A 65 1.29 4.55 -9.88
N LEU A 66 1.65 5.49 -10.73
CA LEU A 66 3.03 5.95 -10.85
C LEU A 66 3.39 6.83 -9.66
N MET A 67 4.46 6.49 -8.93
CA MET A 67 4.92 7.28 -7.79
C MET A 67 6.28 7.91 -8.07
N HIS A 68 6.38 9.25 -7.98
CA HIS A 68 7.64 9.96 -8.20
C HIS A 68 8.76 9.47 -7.27
N ARG A 69 8.43 9.21 -6.00
CA ARG A 69 9.35 8.66 -4.98
C ARG A 69 9.92 7.28 -5.32
N LEU A 70 9.23 6.51 -6.15
CA LEU A 70 9.66 5.18 -6.61
C LEU A 70 10.33 5.24 -7.99
N GLY A 71 10.62 6.42 -8.54
CA GLY A 71 11.17 6.53 -9.90
C GLY A 71 10.10 6.48 -11.00
N ARG A 72 8.85 6.82 -10.66
CA ARG A 72 7.69 6.81 -11.57
C ARG A 72 7.30 5.40 -12.06
N ILE A 73 7.46 4.41 -11.20
CA ILE A 73 6.94 3.04 -11.39
C ILE A 73 5.82 2.74 -10.36
N PRO A 74 4.99 1.71 -10.60
CA PRO A 74 4.02 1.21 -9.64
C PRO A 74 4.66 0.60 -8.37
N PRO A 75 3.98 0.67 -7.21
CA PRO A 75 4.44 0.03 -5.97
C PRO A 75 4.81 -1.44 -6.10
N ALA A 76 4.00 -2.23 -6.83
CA ALA A 76 4.27 -3.66 -7.00
C ALA A 76 5.57 -3.92 -7.76
N GLU A 77 5.93 -3.06 -8.72
CA GLU A 77 7.20 -3.17 -9.45
C GLU A 77 8.37 -2.79 -8.54
N ALA A 78 8.24 -1.70 -7.76
CA ALA A 78 9.26 -1.29 -6.81
C ALA A 78 9.52 -2.34 -5.72
N GLU A 79 8.46 -2.98 -5.22
CA GLU A 79 8.55 -4.07 -4.26
C GLU A 79 9.23 -5.31 -4.86
N ALA A 80 8.86 -5.68 -6.10
CA ALA A 80 9.50 -6.79 -6.81
C ALA A 80 11.01 -6.53 -7.03
N GLU A 81 11.39 -5.32 -7.41
CA GLU A 81 12.81 -4.92 -7.53
C GLU A 81 13.54 -4.98 -6.18
N TYR A 82 12.90 -4.51 -5.10
CA TYR A 82 13.48 -4.55 -3.76
C TYR A 82 13.80 -6.00 -3.35
N TYR A 83 12.85 -6.92 -3.51
CA TYR A 83 13.06 -8.33 -3.17
C TYR A 83 14.08 -9.02 -4.07
N ALA A 84 14.12 -8.70 -5.37
CA ALA A 84 15.14 -9.21 -6.27
C ALA A 84 16.56 -8.79 -5.84
N ARG A 85 16.73 -7.54 -5.40
CA ARG A 85 18.01 -7.04 -4.87
C ARG A 85 18.39 -7.68 -3.55
N LEU A 86 17.42 -7.87 -2.64
CA LEU A 86 17.64 -8.53 -1.35
C LEU A 86 18.15 -9.96 -1.55
N GLN A 87 17.49 -10.73 -2.42
CA GLN A 87 17.90 -12.10 -2.78
C GLN A 87 19.31 -12.12 -3.39
N ALA A 88 19.60 -11.21 -4.33
CA ALA A 88 20.95 -11.10 -4.92
C ALA A 88 22.03 -10.76 -3.88
N GLY A 89 21.71 -9.90 -2.91
CA GLY A 89 22.60 -9.56 -1.79
C GLY A 89 22.85 -10.74 -0.85
N GLU A 90 21.83 -11.53 -0.54
CA GLU A 90 21.96 -12.76 0.26
C GLU A 90 22.83 -13.82 -0.44
N HIS A 91 22.75 -13.90 -1.78
CA HIS A 91 23.62 -14.78 -2.57
C HIS A 91 25.09 -14.35 -2.62
N THR A 92 25.39 -13.07 -2.37
CA THR A 92 26.78 -12.54 -2.44
C THR A 92 27.49 -12.59 -1.07
N GLY A 93 26.77 -12.85 0.02
CA GLY A 93 27.31 -12.92 1.39
C GLY A 93 27.75 -14.31 1.87
N HIS A 94 27.67 -15.34 1.03
CA HIS A 94 27.96 -16.75 1.37
C HIS A 94 29.06 -17.40 0.50
N THR A 95 30.03 -16.61 0.03
CA THR A 95 31.28 -17.10 -0.59
C THR A 95 32.47 -16.41 0.04
#